data_AF-A0A109ULN0-F1
#
_entry.id   AF-A0A109ULN0-F1
#
_cell.length_a   1.000
_cell.length_b   1.000
_cell.length_c   1.000
_cell.angle_alpha   90.00
_cell.angle_beta   90.00
_cell.angle_gamma   90.00
#
_symmetry.space_group_name_H-M   'P 1'
#
loop_
_entity.id
_entity.type
_entity.pdbx_description
1 polymer ?
#
loop_
_entity_poly.entity_id
_entity_poly.type
_entity_poly.pdbx_seq_one_letter_code
_entity_poly.pdbx_strand_id
1 'polypeptide(L)'
;MSHTATAPAAVHDLERDLPYYEPVGNECALFEQAYEQRLPLLLKGPTGCGKTRFVSHMAAKLGRPLFTVSCHDDLTAADLTGRYLLQGGETRWVDGPLTRAVREGGICYLDEVVEARKDVTVVLHPLTDDRRMLPLERTGELLEAPKDFMLVVSYNPGYQHILKSLKPSTRQRFVAMSFDFPPPRVECDIVSRESGLSHERCAALVNLAARLRELKGQDLEEGVSTRLLVYCATLINAGMPILEATRATLVEPLSDDLDVQEGLMEAIQATFG
;
A
#
# COMPACT_ATOMS: atom_id res chain seq x y z
N MET A 1 34.41 -35.68 22.78
CA MET A 1 34.27 -35.84 21.32
C MET A 1 32.82 -36.26 21.10
N SER A 2 31.90 -35.53 20.45
CA SER A 2 31.95 -34.38 19.55
C SER A 2 30.67 -33.55 19.74
N HIS A 3 30.81 -32.24 19.93
CA HIS A 3 29.71 -31.30 19.73
C HIS A 3 29.60 -31.01 18.23
N THR A 4 28.52 -31.46 17.59
CA THR A 4 28.14 -30.99 16.26
C THR A 4 27.38 -29.70 16.40
N ALA A 5 28.08 -28.59 16.17
CA ALA A 5 27.49 -27.28 15.94
C ALA A 5 26.77 -27.30 14.59
N THR A 6 25.46 -27.08 14.60
CA THR A 6 24.65 -26.80 13.42
C THR A 6 25.05 -25.42 12.89
N ALA A 7 25.51 -25.39 11.64
CA ALA A 7 25.83 -24.16 10.91
C ALA A 7 24.56 -23.29 10.73
N PRO A 8 24.68 -21.95 10.72
CA PRO A 8 23.55 -21.08 10.44
C PRO A 8 23.09 -21.30 8.99
N ALA A 9 21.76 -21.37 8.82
CA ALA A 9 21.11 -21.49 7.53
C ALA A 9 21.48 -20.30 6.62
N ALA A 10 21.60 -20.60 5.33
CA ALA A 10 22.12 -19.75 4.28
C ALA A 10 21.50 -18.34 4.28
N VAL A 11 22.37 -17.34 4.17
CA VAL A 11 22.02 -15.98 3.73
C VAL A 11 21.52 -16.11 2.29
N HIS A 12 20.19 -16.06 2.11
CA HIS A 12 19.57 -16.05 0.79
C HIS A 12 19.99 -14.79 0.02
N ASP A 13 20.29 -14.95 -1.28
CA ASP A 13 20.63 -13.88 -2.23
C ASP A 13 19.57 -12.75 -2.22
N LEU A 14 19.85 -11.65 -1.52
CA LEU A 14 18.94 -10.51 -1.39
C LEU A 14 18.74 -9.70 -2.69
N GLU A 15 19.58 -9.90 -3.72
CA GLU A 15 19.48 -9.17 -4.99
C GLU A 15 18.40 -9.73 -5.94
N ARG A 16 17.89 -10.95 -5.72
CA ARG A 16 16.94 -11.60 -6.66
C ARG A 16 15.45 -11.37 -6.35
N ASP A 17 15.10 -10.85 -5.18
CA ASP A 17 13.70 -10.75 -4.73
C ASP A 17 13.23 -9.31 -4.42
N LEU A 18 13.92 -8.27 -4.91
CA LEU A 18 13.49 -6.88 -4.69
C LEU A 18 12.27 -6.56 -5.57
N PRO A 19 11.08 -6.29 -4.99
CA PRO A 19 9.90 -5.92 -5.77
C PRO A 19 10.18 -4.66 -6.60
N TYR A 20 9.83 -4.67 -7.88
CA TYR A 20 10.03 -3.49 -8.72
C TYR A 20 9.21 -2.32 -8.18
N TYR A 21 9.90 -1.19 -8.00
CA TYR A 21 9.34 0.11 -7.69
C TYR A 21 10.20 1.16 -8.39
N GLU A 22 9.55 2.14 -9.02
CA GLU A 22 10.22 3.25 -9.69
C GLU A 22 10.06 4.51 -8.83
N PRO A 23 11.15 5.07 -8.28
CA PRO A 23 11.08 6.29 -7.49
C PRO A 23 10.67 7.50 -8.34
N VAL A 24 9.80 8.34 -7.79
CA VAL A 24 9.32 9.60 -8.39
C VAL A 24 10.02 10.81 -7.77
N GLY A 25 10.44 10.70 -6.52
CA GLY A 25 11.08 11.78 -5.76
C GLY A 25 12.08 11.24 -4.74
N ASN A 26 12.06 11.82 -3.54
CA ASN A 26 12.98 11.45 -2.45
C ASN A 26 12.37 10.47 -1.45
N GLU A 27 11.23 9.85 -1.76
CA GLU A 27 10.48 8.98 -0.84
C GLU A 27 11.29 7.79 -0.33
N CYS A 28 12.15 7.19 -1.16
CA CYS A 28 13.03 6.10 -0.73
C CYS A 28 14.02 6.57 0.35
N ALA A 29 14.66 7.73 0.14
CA ALA A 29 15.61 8.30 1.10
C ALA A 29 14.91 8.73 2.39
N LEU A 30 13.72 9.33 2.30
CA LEU A 30 12.94 9.71 3.48
C LEU A 30 12.48 8.48 4.28
N PHE A 31 12.14 7.38 3.61
CA PHE A 31 11.80 6.13 4.29
C PHE A 31 12.99 5.56 5.06
N GLU A 32 14.17 5.49 4.44
CA GLU A 32 15.40 5.03 5.09
C GLU A 32 15.75 5.89 6.30
N GLN A 33 15.71 7.21 6.17
CA GLN A 33 15.96 8.12 7.28
C GLN A 33 14.93 7.97 8.40
N ALA A 34 13.64 7.84 8.07
CA ALA A 34 12.61 7.58 9.07
C ALA A 34 12.84 6.23 9.78
N TYR A 35 13.25 5.20 9.06
CA TYR A 35 13.57 3.89 9.61
C TYR A 35 14.76 3.95 10.57
N GLU A 36 15.88 4.57 10.16
CA GLU A 36 17.08 4.74 10.98
C GLU A 36 16.79 5.50 12.29
N GLN A 37 15.91 6.51 12.21
CA GLN A 37 15.48 7.31 13.35
C GLN A 37 14.28 6.70 14.12
N ARG A 38 13.79 5.52 13.71
CA ARG A 38 12.68 4.79 14.34
C ARG A 38 11.37 5.58 14.37
N LEU A 39 11.16 6.42 13.36
CA LEU A 39 9.99 7.27 13.20
C LEU A 39 8.90 6.52 12.44
N PRO A 40 7.64 6.54 12.91
CA PRO A 40 6.55 5.92 12.17
C PRO A 40 6.19 6.77 10.94
N LEU A 41 5.78 6.10 9.87
CA LEU A 41 5.47 6.73 8.58
C LEU A 41 3.99 6.69 8.22
N LEU A 42 3.52 7.79 7.63
CA LEU A 42 2.18 7.93 7.07
C LEU A 42 2.26 8.20 5.56
N LEU A 43 1.68 7.32 4.75
CA LEU A 43 1.59 7.45 3.31
C LEU A 43 0.21 7.97 2.90
N LYS A 44 0.16 9.08 2.18
CA LYS A 44 -1.10 9.66 1.64
C LYS A 44 -1.06 9.60 0.13
N GLY A 45 -2.17 9.31 -0.52
CA GLY A 45 -2.25 9.41 -1.99
C GLY A 45 -3.39 8.59 -2.56
N PRO A 46 -3.74 8.79 -3.84
CA PRO A 46 -4.87 8.10 -4.48
C PRO A 46 -4.70 6.57 -4.46
N THR A 47 -5.79 5.84 -4.69
CA THR A 47 -5.71 4.39 -4.89
C THR A 47 -4.87 4.08 -6.13
N GLY A 48 -4.11 2.98 -6.06
CA GLY A 48 -3.39 2.46 -7.22
C GLY A 48 -2.22 3.33 -7.72
N CYS A 49 -1.70 4.28 -6.93
CA CYS A 49 -0.49 5.04 -7.24
C CYS A 49 0.83 4.39 -6.75
N GLY A 50 0.76 3.21 -6.11
CA GLY A 50 1.95 2.43 -5.76
C GLY A 50 2.36 2.41 -4.28
N LYS A 51 1.59 2.97 -3.34
CA LYS A 51 1.90 2.98 -1.88
C LYS A 51 2.30 1.61 -1.32
N THR A 52 1.47 0.59 -1.52
CA THR A 52 1.70 -0.78 -1.02
C THR A 52 2.96 -1.41 -1.65
N ARG A 53 3.20 -1.15 -2.94
CA ARG A 53 4.37 -1.63 -3.66
C ARG A 53 5.65 -0.93 -3.19
N PHE A 54 5.58 0.36 -2.91
CA PHE A 54 6.67 1.11 -2.28
C PHE A 54 7.07 0.53 -0.92
N VAL A 55 6.10 0.27 -0.03
CA VAL A 55 6.41 -0.34 1.28
C VAL A 55 7.02 -1.74 1.12
N SER A 56 6.53 -2.53 0.17
CA SER A 56 7.08 -3.85 -0.14
C SER A 56 8.52 -3.77 -0.65
N HIS A 57 8.80 -2.81 -1.55
CA HIS A 57 10.14 -2.53 -2.04
C HIS A 57 11.09 -2.12 -0.91
N MET A 58 10.68 -1.17 -0.05
CA MET A 58 11.51 -0.69 1.05
C MET A 58 11.76 -1.77 2.11
N ALA A 59 10.76 -2.61 2.41
CA ALA A 59 10.94 -3.71 3.35
C ALA A 59 11.97 -4.74 2.83
N ALA A 60 11.85 -5.13 1.57
CA ALA A 60 12.83 -6.02 0.93
C ALA A 60 14.23 -5.37 0.86
N LYS A 61 14.31 -4.08 0.49
CA LYS A 61 15.58 -3.31 0.46
C LYS A 61 16.27 -3.26 1.82
N LEU A 62 15.51 -3.11 2.89
CA LEU A 62 16.03 -3.10 4.27
C LEU A 62 16.25 -4.51 4.85
N GLY A 63 15.90 -5.57 4.12
CA GLY A 63 15.99 -6.94 4.60
C GLY A 63 15.07 -7.23 5.79
N ARG A 64 13.89 -6.58 5.86
CA ARG A 64 12.95 -6.69 6.98
C ARG A 64 11.66 -7.41 6.60
N PRO A 65 11.10 -8.23 7.51
CA PRO A 65 9.81 -8.85 7.27
C PRO A 65 8.71 -7.79 7.23
N LEU A 66 7.78 -7.94 6.28
CA LEU A 66 6.64 -7.04 6.10
C LEU A 66 5.34 -7.73 6.54
N PHE A 67 4.65 -7.13 7.50
CA PHE A 67 3.34 -7.56 7.98
C PHE A 67 2.29 -6.57 7.50
N THR A 68 1.65 -6.89 6.38
CA THR A 68 0.57 -6.06 5.81
C THR A 68 -0.79 -6.43 6.40
N VAL A 69 -1.56 -5.41 6.79
CA VAL A 69 -2.94 -5.53 7.24
C VAL A 69 -3.79 -4.57 6.43
N SER A 70 -4.77 -5.10 5.71
CA SER A 70 -5.80 -4.28 5.06
C SER A 70 -6.86 -3.91 6.10
N CYS A 71 -7.02 -2.62 6.36
CA CYS A 71 -7.97 -2.12 7.35
C CYS A 71 -9.39 -2.06 6.79
N HIS A 72 -10.36 -2.41 7.63
CA HIS A 72 -11.80 -2.37 7.34
C HIS A 72 -12.59 -2.25 8.65
N ASP A 73 -13.91 -1.99 8.57
CA ASP A 73 -14.75 -1.67 9.73
C ASP A 73 -14.94 -2.82 10.73
N ASP A 74 -14.67 -4.06 10.31
CA ASP A 74 -14.74 -5.25 11.17
C ASP A 74 -13.39 -5.60 11.81
N LEU A 75 -12.31 -4.92 11.43
CA LEU A 75 -10.99 -5.14 12.04
C LEU A 75 -11.02 -4.67 13.49
N THR A 76 -10.68 -5.57 14.42
CA THR A 76 -10.63 -5.25 15.85
C THR A 76 -9.19 -5.08 16.36
N ALA A 77 -9.04 -4.42 17.51
CA ALA A 77 -7.75 -4.33 18.22
C ALA A 77 -7.13 -5.73 18.51
N ALA A 78 -7.97 -6.73 18.79
CA ALA A 78 -7.53 -8.10 19.05
C ALA A 78 -7.01 -8.80 17.79
N ASP A 79 -7.51 -8.46 16.60
CA ASP A 79 -7.00 -9.04 15.37
C ASP A 79 -5.59 -8.53 15.05
N LEU A 80 -5.26 -7.30 15.45
CA LEU A 80 -3.91 -6.73 15.32
C LEU A 80 -2.94 -7.25 16.39
N THR A 81 -3.38 -7.30 17.65
CA THR A 81 -2.51 -7.64 18.79
C THR A 81 -2.43 -9.14 19.05
N GLY A 82 -3.53 -9.86 18.87
CA GLY A 82 -3.60 -11.28 19.11
C GLY A 82 -4.82 -11.69 19.92
N ARG A 83 -5.11 -12.98 19.86
CA ARG A 83 -6.29 -13.57 20.49
C ARG A 83 -6.02 -15.01 20.90
N TYR A 84 -6.77 -15.47 21.89
CA TYR A 84 -6.79 -16.88 22.24
C TYR A 84 -7.67 -17.64 21.24
N LEU A 85 -7.13 -18.72 20.69
CA LEU A 85 -7.84 -19.65 19.81
C LEU A 85 -7.90 -21.04 20.46
N LEU A 86 -9.00 -21.75 20.24
CA LEU A 86 -9.11 -23.16 20.60
C LEU A 86 -8.43 -24.01 19.53
N GLN A 87 -7.36 -24.70 19.91
CA GLN A 87 -6.63 -25.63 19.04
C GLN A 87 -6.53 -26.98 19.75
N GLY A 88 -7.17 -28.01 19.19
CA GLY A 88 -7.12 -29.37 19.76
C GLY A 88 -7.72 -29.49 21.16
N GLY A 89 -8.68 -28.64 21.53
CA GLY A 89 -9.29 -28.62 22.86
C GLY A 89 -8.55 -27.76 23.90
N GLU A 90 -7.41 -27.16 23.54
CA GLU A 90 -6.67 -26.23 24.39
C GLU A 90 -6.81 -24.79 23.91
N THR A 91 -6.89 -23.86 24.86
CA THR A 91 -6.86 -22.42 24.59
C THR A 91 -5.41 -21.96 24.43
N ARG A 92 -5.02 -21.54 23.22
CA ARG A 92 -3.66 -21.06 22.93
C ARG A 92 -3.66 -19.62 22.45
N TRP A 93 -2.71 -18.84 22.92
CA TRP A 93 -2.48 -17.48 22.44
C TRP A 93 -1.91 -17.51 21.02
N VAL A 94 -2.43 -16.67 20.14
CA VAL A 94 -1.91 -16.47 18.79
C VAL A 94 -1.68 -14.98 18.58
N ASP A 95 -0.42 -14.62 18.32
CA ASP A 95 -0.02 -13.24 18.04
C ASP A 95 -0.68 -12.72 16.76
N GLY A 96 -1.19 -11.49 16.84
CA GLY A 96 -1.63 -10.75 15.66
C GLY A 96 -0.45 -10.21 14.85
N PRO A 97 -0.69 -9.67 13.64
CA PRO A 97 0.34 -9.14 12.76
C PRO A 97 1.16 -7.99 13.39
N LEU A 98 0.53 -7.12 14.19
CA LEU A 98 1.25 -6.03 14.87
C LEU A 98 2.22 -6.59 15.92
N THR A 99 1.77 -7.58 16.69
CA THR A 99 2.59 -8.23 17.72
C THR A 99 3.74 -9.01 17.11
N ARG A 100 3.49 -9.75 16.02
CA ARG A 100 4.57 -10.43 15.28
C ARG A 100 5.60 -9.45 14.75
N ALA A 101 5.16 -8.34 14.14
CA ALA A 101 6.08 -7.30 13.67
C ALA A 101 6.95 -6.72 14.80
N VAL A 102 6.37 -6.51 15.99
CA VAL A 102 7.11 -6.07 17.18
C VAL A 102 8.11 -7.13 17.65
N ARG A 103 7.69 -8.39 17.80
CA ARG A 103 8.58 -9.47 18.27
C ARG A 103 9.72 -9.78 17.30
N GLU A 104 9.45 -9.75 16.01
CA GLU A 104 10.40 -10.14 14.95
C GLU A 104 11.26 -8.97 14.45
N GLY A 105 10.94 -7.73 14.83
CA GLY A 105 11.65 -6.54 14.33
C GLY A 105 11.40 -6.30 12.85
N GLY A 106 10.12 -6.24 12.48
CA GLY A 106 9.64 -6.02 11.12
C GLY A 106 8.94 -4.69 10.88
N ILE A 107 8.49 -4.51 9.64
CA ILE A 107 7.63 -3.39 9.25
C ILE A 107 6.18 -3.87 9.37
N CYS A 108 5.39 -3.21 10.22
CA CYS A 108 3.93 -3.37 10.23
C CYS A 108 3.32 -2.31 9.33
N TYR A 109 2.63 -2.74 8.26
CA TYR A 109 1.96 -1.85 7.32
C TYR A 109 0.44 -1.96 7.46
N LEU A 110 -0.21 -0.88 7.90
CA LEU A 110 -1.68 -0.80 7.96
C LEU A 110 -2.20 -0.02 6.75
N ASP A 111 -2.73 -0.73 5.78
CA ASP A 111 -3.26 -0.17 4.53
C ASP A 111 -4.70 0.33 4.75
N GLU A 112 -5.00 1.56 4.31
CA GLU A 112 -6.30 2.22 4.52
C GLU A 112 -6.72 2.32 5.99
N VAL A 113 -5.81 2.75 6.88
CA VAL A 113 -5.99 2.78 8.34
C VAL A 113 -7.23 3.55 8.83
N VAL A 114 -7.75 4.45 8.00
CA VAL A 114 -8.99 5.22 8.23
C VAL A 114 -10.27 4.38 8.20
N GLU A 115 -10.24 3.23 7.52
CA GLU A 115 -11.36 2.30 7.43
C GLU A 115 -11.43 1.40 8.65
N ALA A 116 -10.37 1.36 9.46
CA ALA A 116 -10.39 0.67 10.72
C ALA A 116 -11.23 1.42 11.76
N ARG A 117 -11.77 0.66 12.71
CA ARG A 117 -12.42 1.20 13.89
C ARG A 117 -11.47 2.05 14.73
N LYS A 118 -12.04 2.95 15.53
CA LYS A 118 -11.25 3.88 16.36
C LYS A 118 -10.38 3.16 17.40
N ASP A 119 -10.84 2.04 17.95
CA ASP A 119 -10.09 1.23 18.91
C ASP A 119 -8.80 0.66 18.29
N VAL A 120 -8.82 0.27 17.01
CA VAL A 120 -7.62 -0.13 16.26
C VAL A 120 -6.58 1.00 16.25
N THR A 121 -6.97 2.24 15.93
CA THR A 121 -6.02 3.36 15.87
C THR A 121 -5.40 3.71 17.23
N VAL A 122 -6.14 3.48 18.33
CA VAL A 122 -5.67 3.76 19.69
C VAL A 122 -4.55 2.81 20.11
N VAL A 123 -4.59 1.55 19.67
CA VAL A 123 -3.54 0.54 19.92
C VAL A 123 -2.19 0.97 19.35
N LEU A 124 -2.19 1.81 18.32
CA LEU A 124 -0.95 2.29 17.68
C LEU A 124 -0.25 3.38 18.50
N HIS A 125 -0.97 4.11 19.36
CA HIS A 125 -0.41 5.27 20.05
C HIS A 125 0.85 4.95 20.87
N PRO A 126 0.89 3.88 21.70
CA PRO A 126 2.09 3.50 22.46
C PRO A 126 3.30 3.11 21.62
N LEU A 127 3.09 2.73 20.35
CA LEU A 127 4.16 2.39 19.41
C LEU A 127 4.70 3.59 18.63
N THR A 128 4.03 4.74 18.74
CA THR A 128 4.36 5.98 18.02
C THR A 128 4.88 7.08 18.95
N ASP A 129 4.91 6.84 20.26
CA ASP A 129 5.54 7.73 21.23
C ASP A 129 6.96 7.24 21.60
N ASP A 130 7.66 8.01 22.42
CA ASP A 130 9.06 7.73 22.79
C ASP A 130 9.25 6.39 23.53
N ARG A 131 8.18 5.81 24.08
CA ARG A 131 8.27 4.56 24.85
C ARG A 131 8.34 3.35 23.93
N ARG A 132 7.69 3.41 22.75
CA ARG A 132 7.64 2.34 21.75
C ARG A 132 7.31 0.97 22.38
N MET A 133 6.25 0.90 23.17
CA MET A 133 5.82 -0.33 23.84
C MET A 133 4.45 -0.80 23.37
N LEU A 134 4.24 -2.10 23.21
CA LEU A 134 2.94 -2.70 22.88
C LEU A 134 2.41 -3.49 24.09
N PRO A 135 1.41 -2.95 24.83
CA PRO A 135 0.75 -3.70 25.89
C PRO A 135 -0.19 -4.76 25.31
N LEU A 136 -0.04 -6.01 25.75
CA LEU A 136 -0.92 -7.13 25.42
C LEU A 136 -1.82 -7.45 26.62
N GLU A 137 -2.92 -6.71 26.77
CA GLU A 137 -3.80 -6.80 27.95
C GLU A 137 -4.27 -8.23 28.26
N ARG A 138 -4.46 -9.06 27.23
CA ARG A 138 -4.97 -10.44 27.36
C ARG A 138 -3.93 -11.45 27.84
N THR A 139 -2.64 -11.18 27.65
CA THR A 139 -1.54 -12.02 28.18
C THR A 139 -0.85 -11.38 29.38
N GLY A 140 -1.04 -10.08 29.58
CA GLY A 140 -0.33 -9.28 30.58
C GLY A 140 1.09 -8.90 30.15
N GLU A 141 1.50 -9.23 28.93
CA GLU A 141 2.83 -8.86 28.42
C GLU A 141 2.91 -7.38 28.05
N LEU A 142 4.09 -6.81 28.22
CA LEU A 142 4.45 -5.50 27.72
C LEU A 142 5.67 -5.66 26.82
N LEU A 143 5.46 -5.55 25.51
CA LEU A 143 6.52 -5.74 24.53
C LEU A 143 7.21 -4.43 24.22
N GLU A 144 8.53 -4.37 24.35
CA GLU A 144 9.33 -3.26 23.86
C GLU A 144 9.60 -3.44 22.37
N ALA A 145 9.26 -2.45 21.55
CA ALA A 145 9.49 -2.52 20.12
C ALA A 145 10.96 -2.35 19.79
N PRO A 146 11.60 -3.33 19.11
CA PRO A 146 13.02 -3.28 18.81
C PRO A 146 13.34 -2.10 17.89
N LYS A 147 14.64 -1.82 17.76
CA LYS A 147 15.12 -0.76 16.84
C LYS A 147 14.70 -1.01 15.39
N ASP A 148 14.57 -2.28 15.04
CA ASP A 148 14.24 -2.75 13.69
C ASP A 148 12.75 -2.70 13.38
N PHE A 149 11.89 -2.52 14.39
CA PHE A 149 10.45 -2.37 14.20
C PHE A 149 10.12 -1.00 13.63
N MET A 150 9.24 -0.98 12.63
CA MET A 150 8.69 0.25 12.08
C MET A 150 7.19 0.12 11.83
N LEU A 151 6.44 1.15 12.22
CA LEU A 151 5.02 1.27 11.89
C LEU A 151 4.86 2.16 10.66
N VAL A 152 4.18 1.64 9.65
CA VAL A 152 3.79 2.38 8.44
C VAL A 152 2.28 2.29 8.31
N VAL A 153 1.62 3.41 8.02
CA VAL A 153 0.17 3.46 7.77
C VAL A 153 -0.11 4.19 6.47
N SER A 154 -1.18 3.84 5.77
CA SER A 154 -1.62 4.58 4.57
C SER A 154 -3.09 5.00 4.65
N TYR A 155 -3.45 6.00 3.86
CA TYR A 155 -4.85 6.22 3.47
C TYR A 155 -4.98 6.98 2.14
N ASN A 156 -6.12 6.85 1.49
CA ASN A 156 -6.50 7.68 0.34
C ASN A 156 -7.23 8.98 0.76
N PRO A 157 -6.62 10.17 0.61
CA PRO A 157 -7.30 11.44 0.84
C PRO A 157 -8.35 11.71 -0.26
N GLY A 158 -9.61 11.88 0.12
CA GLY A 158 -10.72 12.22 -0.79
C GLY A 158 -11.67 11.07 -1.12
N TYR A 159 -11.28 9.82 -0.86
CA TYR A 159 -12.14 8.62 -0.94
C TYR A 159 -13.18 8.56 0.18
N GLN A 160 -12.93 9.28 1.28
CA GLN A 160 -13.65 9.10 2.53
C GLN A 160 -14.94 9.92 2.58
N HIS A 161 -16.03 9.27 2.99
CA HIS A 161 -17.14 9.96 3.63
C HIS A 161 -16.58 10.90 4.70
N ILE A 162 -17.05 12.15 4.71
CA ILE A 162 -16.65 13.25 5.61
C ILE A 162 -16.46 12.83 7.10
N LEU A 163 -17.08 11.73 7.52
CA LEU A 163 -17.10 11.19 8.87
C LEU A 163 -15.92 10.28 9.26
N LYS A 164 -15.18 9.70 8.30
CA LYS A 164 -14.03 8.82 8.59
C LYS A 164 -12.73 9.50 8.17
N SER A 165 -12.04 10.13 9.11
CA SER A 165 -10.71 10.71 8.90
C SER A 165 -9.81 10.45 10.10
N LEU A 166 -8.49 10.39 9.86
CA LEU A 166 -7.52 10.35 10.95
C LEU A 166 -7.58 11.64 11.76
N LYS A 167 -7.78 11.51 13.08
CA LYS A 167 -7.74 12.64 14.01
C LYS A 167 -6.40 13.38 13.91
N PRO A 168 -6.38 14.72 14.05
CA PRO A 168 -5.13 15.49 14.06
C PRO A 168 -4.09 14.95 15.05
N SER A 169 -4.52 14.53 16.23
CA SER A 169 -3.65 13.95 17.27
C SER A 169 -2.98 12.64 16.85
N THR A 170 -3.62 11.85 16.00
CA THR A 170 -3.02 10.63 15.45
C THR A 170 -2.05 11.00 14.33
N ARG A 171 -2.42 11.93 13.43
CA ARG A 171 -1.55 12.36 12.33
C ARG A 171 -0.24 13.01 12.80
N GLN A 172 -0.27 13.80 13.88
CA GLN A 172 0.91 14.46 14.44
C GLN A 172 1.92 13.51 15.10
N ARG A 173 1.65 12.20 15.10
CA ARG A 173 2.57 11.16 15.56
C ARG A 173 3.41 10.54 14.44
N PHE A 174 3.20 10.95 13.19
CA PHE A 174 3.85 10.34 12.02
C PHE A 174 4.63 11.38 11.21
N VAL A 175 5.77 10.95 10.68
CA VAL A 175 6.37 11.59 9.50
C VAL A 175 5.51 11.21 8.30
N ALA A 176 5.19 12.16 7.43
CA ALA A 176 4.24 11.94 6.34
C ALA A 176 4.87 12.12 4.95
N MET A 177 4.45 11.27 4.02
CA MET A 177 4.77 11.38 2.59
C MET A 177 3.48 11.42 1.78
N SER A 178 3.49 12.24 0.73
CA SER A 178 2.39 12.34 -0.22
C SER A 178 2.81 11.69 -1.52
N PHE A 179 1.96 10.81 -2.01
CA PHE A 179 2.04 10.12 -3.28
C PHE A 179 0.94 10.68 -4.18
N ASP A 180 1.25 10.76 -5.46
CA ASP A 180 0.30 11.03 -6.53
C ASP A 180 0.62 10.09 -7.70
N PHE A 181 -0.15 10.17 -8.78
CA PHE A 181 0.21 9.47 -10.01
C PHE A 181 1.58 9.95 -10.52
N PRO A 182 2.46 9.04 -10.97
CA PRO A 182 3.78 9.42 -11.45
C PRO A 182 3.71 10.37 -12.65
N PRO A 183 4.76 11.18 -12.90
CA PRO A 183 4.87 11.96 -14.12
C PRO A 183 4.74 11.06 -15.36
N PRO A 184 4.16 11.55 -16.48
CA PRO A 184 3.80 10.69 -17.63
C PRO A 184 4.93 9.79 -18.14
N ARG A 185 6.17 10.29 -18.15
CA ARG A 185 7.33 9.49 -18.54
C ARG A 185 7.55 8.29 -17.60
N VAL A 186 7.57 8.55 -16.29
CA VAL A 186 7.78 7.53 -15.26
C VAL A 186 6.61 6.54 -15.23
N GLU A 187 5.37 7.04 -15.37
CA GLU A 187 4.20 6.19 -15.43
C GLU A 187 4.22 5.27 -16.66
N CYS A 188 4.69 5.77 -17.80
CA CYS A 188 4.85 4.98 -19.01
C CYS A 188 5.89 3.85 -18.81
N ASP A 189 7.02 4.15 -18.17
CA ASP A 189 8.03 3.14 -17.85
C ASP A 189 7.47 2.04 -16.92
N ILE A 190 6.70 2.43 -15.90
CA ILE A 190 6.00 1.50 -15.00
C ILE A 190 5.00 0.63 -15.77
N VAL A 191 4.10 1.23 -16.55
CA VAL A 191 3.05 0.50 -17.27
C VAL A 191 3.65 -0.43 -18.32
N SER A 192 4.66 0.04 -19.07
CA SER A 192 5.40 -0.76 -20.05
C SER A 192 6.06 -1.98 -19.41
N ARG A 193 6.78 -1.80 -18.29
CA ARG A 193 7.45 -2.89 -17.59
C ARG A 193 6.47 -3.92 -17.03
N GLU A 194 5.39 -3.46 -16.40
CA GLU A 194 4.43 -4.36 -15.72
C GLU A 194 3.53 -5.11 -16.71
N SER A 195 3.19 -4.51 -17.85
CA SER A 195 2.28 -5.12 -18.84
C SER A 195 2.99 -5.83 -19.99
N GLY A 196 4.25 -5.50 -20.26
CA GLY A 196 5.00 -5.92 -21.45
C GLY A 196 4.59 -5.19 -22.75
N LEU A 197 3.65 -4.24 -22.68
CA LEU A 197 3.24 -3.45 -23.83
C LEU A 197 4.32 -2.44 -24.22
N SER A 198 4.51 -2.21 -25.52
CA SER A 198 5.52 -1.26 -26.03
C SER A 198 5.33 0.15 -25.45
N HIS A 199 6.45 0.81 -25.15
CA HIS A 199 6.46 2.17 -24.59
C HIS A 199 5.63 3.18 -25.40
N GLU A 200 5.63 3.12 -26.75
CA GLU A 200 4.81 4.01 -27.60
C GLU A 200 3.31 3.89 -27.28
N ARG A 201 2.80 2.65 -27.20
CA ARG A 201 1.40 2.38 -26.89
C ARG A 201 1.07 2.74 -25.43
N CYS A 202 1.98 2.50 -24.50
CA CYS A 202 1.83 2.93 -23.10
C CYS A 202 1.76 4.46 -22.97
N ALA A 203 2.58 5.19 -23.73
CA ALA A 203 2.57 6.66 -23.71
C ALA A 203 1.20 7.22 -24.13
N ALA A 204 0.56 6.62 -25.13
CA ALA A 204 -0.79 7.01 -25.55
C ALA A 204 -1.84 6.75 -24.44
N LEU A 205 -1.77 5.60 -23.75
CA LEU A 205 -2.64 5.29 -22.61
C LEU A 205 -2.43 6.26 -21.45
N VAL A 206 -1.18 6.59 -21.12
CA VAL A 206 -0.83 7.54 -20.05
C VAL A 206 -1.31 8.95 -20.38
N ASN A 207 -1.16 9.39 -21.64
CA ASN A 207 -1.67 10.70 -22.08
C ASN A 207 -3.20 10.78 -22.05
N LEU A 208 -3.90 9.68 -22.36
CA LEU A 208 -5.35 9.59 -22.13
C LEU A 208 -5.65 9.69 -20.63
N ALA A 209 -4.98 8.91 -19.79
CA ALA A 209 -5.18 8.90 -18.35
C ALA A 209 -4.99 10.29 -17.71
N ALA A 210 -3.98 11.03 -18.15
CA ALA A 210 -3.71 12.39 -17.70
C ALA A 210 -4.93 13.31 -17.94
N ARG A 211 -5.50 13.28 -19.16
CA ARG A 211 -6.71 14.04 -19.49
C ARG A 211 -7.92 13.57 -18.69
N LEU A 212 -8.11 12.26 -18.54
CA LEU A 212 -9.22 11.72 -17.75
C LEU A 212 -9.13 12.12 -16.26
N ARG A 213 -7.92 12.24 -15.71
CA ARG A 213 -7.71 12.71 -14.33
C ARG A 213 -8.09 14.17 -14.13
N GLU A 214 -8.09 14.99 -15.17
CA GLU A 214 -8.53 16.40 -15.10
C GLU A 214 -10.06 16.52 -14.90
N LEU A 215 -10.83 15.47 -15.23
CA LEU A 215 -12.27 15.41 -15.01
C LEU A 215 -12.65 15.08 -13.55
N LYS A 216 -11.66 14.76 -12.71
CA LYS A 216 -11.87 14.46 -11.29
C LYS A 216 -12.52 15.64 -10.57
N GLY A 217 -13.61 15.37 -9.85
CA GLY A 217 -14.38 16.37 -9.10
C GLY A 217 -15.35 17.19 -9.96
N GLN A 218 -15.46 16.88 -11.25
CA GLN A 218 -16.50 17.40 -12.15
C GLN A 218 -17.42 16.24 -12.55
N ASP A 219 -16.92 15.35 -13.40
CA ASP A 219 -17.67 14.24 -13.97
C ASP A 219 -17.23 12.88 -13.39
N LEU A 220 -16.06 12.83 -12.74
CA LEU A 220 -15.53 11.62 -12.11
C LEU A 220 -15.31 11.80 -10.61
N GLU A 221 -15.69 10.79 -9.82
CA GLU A 221 -15.37 10.74 -8.40
C GLU A 221 -13.85 10.60 -8.16
N GLU A 222 -13.20 9.74 -8.96
CA GLU A 222 -11.76 9.50 -8.90
C GLU A 222 -11.09 9.52 -10.29
N GLY A 223 -9.82 9.90 -10.31
CA GLY A 223 -9.01 9.85 -11.52
C GLY A 223 -8.52 8.43 -11.82
N VAL A 224 -8.20 8.18 -13.09
CA VAL A 224 -7.67 6.89 -13.55
C VAL A 224 -6.41 6.48 -12.80
N SER A 225 -6.46 5.35 -12.09
CA SER A 225 -5.29 4.83 -11.37
C SER A 225 -4.24 4.22 -12.29
N THR A 226 -2.97 4.27 -11.91
CA THR A 226 -1.89 3.56 -12.61
C THR A 226 -2.15 2.06 -12.69
N ARG A 227 -2.83 1.48 -11.68
CA ARG A 227 -3.28 0.08 -11.70
C ARG A 227 -4.19 -0.22 -12.90
N LEU A 228 -5.18 0.64 -13.18
CA LEU A 228 -6.07 0.44 -14.32
C LEU A 228 -5.34 0.57 -15.66
N LEU A 229 -4.31 1.43 -15.74
CA LEU A 229 -3.45 1.51 -16.92
C LEU A 229 -2.65 0.23 -17.14
N VAL A 230 -2.11 -0.37 -16.07
CA VAL A 230 -1.44 -1.68 -16.16
C VAL A 230 -2.41 -2.75 -16.64
N TYR A 231 -3.65 -2.78 -16.13
CA TYR A 231 -4.67 -3.73 -16.59
C TYR A 231 -5.03 -3.53 -18.06
N CYS A 232 -5.27 -2.29 -18.46
CA CYS A 232 -5.57 -1.92 -19.84
C CYS A 232 -4.44 -2.36 -20.78
N ALA A 233 -3.20 -1.99 -20.46
CA ALA A 233 -2.03 -2.33 -21.26
C ALA A 233 -1.80 -3.85 -21.33
N THR A 234 -2.09 -4.59 -20.25
CA THR A 234 -1.99 -6.05 -20.20
C THR A 234 -3.01 -6.72 -21.13
N LEU A 235 -4.26 -6.27 -21.11
CA LEU A 235 -5.31 -6.77 -22.01
C LEU A 235 -4.95 -6.51 -23.48
N ILE A 236 -4.45 -5.32 -23.77
CA ILE A 236 -4.00 -4.92 -25.11
C ILE A 236 -2.80 -5.78 -25.55
N ASN A 237 -1.85 -6.04 -24.66
CA ASN A 237 -0.69 -6.90 -24.93
C ASN A 237 -1.11 -8.36 -25.18
N ALA A 238 -2.19 -8.82 -24.53
CA ALA A 238 -2.80 -10.12 -24.77
C ALA A 238 -3.61 -10.21 -26.08
N GLY A 239 -3.70 -9.13 -26.86
CA GLY A 239 -4.35 -9.09 -28.17
C GLY A 239 -5.80 -8.58 -28.17
N MET A 240 -6.31 -8.09 -27.04
CA MET A 240 -7.64 -7.45 -27.00
C MET A 240 -7.62 -6.15 -27.84
N PRO A 241 -8.67 -5.87 -28.64
CA PRO A 241 -8.81 -4.60 -29.33
C PRO A 241 -8.75 -3.42 -28.36
N ILE A 242 -8.06 -2.34 -28.75
CA ILE A 242 -7.79 -1.22 -27.84
C ILE A 242 -9.05 -0.60 -27.25
N LEU A 243 -10.09 -0.42 -28.08
CA LEU A 243 -11.37 0.16 -27.64
C LEU A 243 -12.09 -0.71 -26.61
N GLU A 244 -12.04 -2.03 -26.78
CA GLU A 244 -12.63 -2.98 -25.82
C GLU A 244 -11.86 -2.97 -24.50
N ALA A 245 -10.52 -2.98 -24.56
CA ALA A 245 -9.68 -2.93 -23.38
C ALA A 245 -9.84 -1.62 -22.61
N THR A 246 -9.86 -0.48 -23.29
CA THR A 246 -10.07 0.82 -22.65
C THR A 246 -11.48 0.96 -22.09
N ARG A 247 -12.52 0.41 -22.75
CA ARG A 247 -13.87 0.41 -22.17
C ARG A 247 -13.91 -0.38 -20.86
N ALA A 248 -13.39 -1.60 -20.87
CA ALA A 248 -13.42 -2.49 -19.71
C ALA A 248 -12.59 -1.98 -18.51
N THR A 249 -11.65 -1.05 -18.71
CA THR A 249 -10.70 -0.63 -17.67
C THR A 249 -10.72 0.87 -17.36
N LEU A 250 -11.01 1.72 -18.35
CA LEU A 250 -10.97 3.18 -18.24
C LEU A 250 -12.35 3.82 -18.41
N VAL A 251 -13.42 3.03 -18.45
CA VAL A 251 -14.82 3.51 -18.52
C VAL A 251 -15.67 2.83 -17.47
N GLU A 252 -15.93 1.52 -17.64
CA GLU A 252 -16.83 0.76 -16.75
C GLU A 252 -16.43 0.85 -15.27
N PRO A 253 -15.13 0.83 -14.88
CA PRO A 253 -14.75 0.97 -13.47
C PRO A 253 -14.81 2.40 -12.92
N LEU A 254 -14.95 3.42 -13.76
CA LEU A 254 -14.86 4.82 -13.35
C LEU A 254 -16.24 5.47 -13.11
N SER A 255 -17.29 4.94 -13.74
CA SER A 255 -18.65 5.48 -13.60
C SER A 255 -19.70 4.45 -13.99
N ASP A 256 -20.83 4.45 -13.29
CA ASP A 256 -22.08 3.78 -13.67
C ASP A 256 -23.05 4.72 -14.42
N ASP A 257 -22.72 6.01 -14.52
CA ASP A 257 -23.52 7.02 -15.22
C ASP A 257 -23.28 6.91 -16.74
N LEU A 258 -24.34 6.64 -17.50
CA LEU A 258 -24.26 6.41 -18.94
C LEU A 258 -23.75 7.63 -19.72
N ASP A 259 -24.14 8.86 -19.31
CA ASP A 259 -23.71 10.08 -20.00
C ASP A 259 -22.21 10.30 -19.78
N VAL A 260 -21.72 10.05 -18.56
CA VAL A 260 -20.28 10.07 -18.26
C VAL A 260 -19.55 8.98 -19.05
N GLN A 261 -20.08 7.76 -19.08
CA GLN A 261 -19.47 6.65 -19.82
C GLN A 261 -19.37 6.96 -21.33
N GLU A 262 -20.39 7.57 -21.92
CA GLU A 262 -20.37 8.02 -23.32
C GLU A 262 -19.27 9.07 -23.54
N GLY A 263 -19.19 10.09 -22.69
CA GLY A 263 -18.13 11.11 -22.77
C GLY A 263 -16.71 10.54 -22.65
N LEU A 264 -16.50 9.56 -21.76
CA LEU A 264 -15.22 8.86 -21.66
C LEU A 264 -14.89 8.07 -22.93
N MET A 265 -15.88 7.39 -23.51
CA MET A 265 -15.72 6.64 -24.76
C MET A 265 -15.41 7.56 -25.95
N GLU A 266 -16.00 8.75 -26.02
CA GLU A 266 -15.66 9.76 -27.02
C GLU A 266 -14.20 10.22 -26.89
N ALA A 267 -13.73 10.48 -25.67
CA ALA A 267 -12.33 10.85 -25.42
C ALA A 267 -11.35 9.73 -25.82
N ILE A 268 -11.73 8.47 -25.60
CA ILE A 268 -10.98 7.28 -26.03
C ILE A 268 -10.93 7.21 -27.56
N GLN A 269 -12.07 7.36 -28.24
CA GLN A 269 -12.15 7.32 -29.70
C GLN A 269 -11.36 8.46 -30.34
N ALA A 270 -11.40 9.67 -29.78
CA ALA A 270 -10.57 10.78 -30.25
C ALA A 270 -9.06 10.53 -30.11
N THR A 271 -8.65 9.57 -29.27
CA THR A 271 -7.25 9.23 -29.03
C THR A 271 -6.76 8.06 -29.87
N PHE A 272 -7.63 7.08 -30.14
CA PHE A 272 -7.26 5.80 -30.75
C PHE A 272 -8.07 5.39 -31.99
N GLY A 273 -9.12 6.13 -32.31
CA GLY A 273 -9.98 5.93 -33.48
C GLY A 273 -9.50 6.66 -34.72
#